data_AF-A0A1J4JHA7-F1
#
_entry.id   AF-A0A1J4JHA7-F1
#
_cell.length_a   1.000
_cell.length_b   1.000
_cell.length_c   1.000
_cell.angle_alpha   90.00
_cell.angle_beta   90.00
_cell.angle_gamma   90.00
#
_symmetry.space_group_name_H-M   'P 1'
#
loop_
_entity.id
_entity.type
_entity.pdbx_description
1 polymer ?
#
loop_
_entity_poly.entity_id
_entity_poly.type
_entity_poly.pdbx_seq_one_letter_code
_entity_poly.pdbx_strand_id
1 'polypeptide(L)'
;MSHQVEQSALIQKESSQSDEGAIKAMKTLQETKEEKKPDLVIKGADLNLVMDATHLSRNEAIELIESTDGNIKEALCRYVTK
;
A
#
# COMPACT_ATOMS: atom_id res chain seq x y z
N MET A 1 -42.68 0.41 -50.73
CA MET A 1 -43.22 0.67 -49.38
C MET A 1 -43.36 -0.67 -48.66
N SER A 2 -42.96 -0.69 -47.38
CA SER A 2 -43.07 -1.76 -46.38
C SER A 2 -41.76 -2.48 -46.01
N HIS A 3 -41.52 -2.46 -44.70
CA HIS A 3 -40.31 -2.70 -43.92
C HIS A 3 -40.12 -4.16 -43.47
N GLN A 4 -38.93 -4.42 -42.86
CA GLN A 4 -38.58 -5.47 -41.89
C GLN A 4 -38.23 -6.85 -42.48
N VAL A 5 -37.14 -7.56 -42.11
CA VAL A 5 -36.44 -7.75 -40.81
C VAL A 5 -34.95 -8.08 -41.12
N GLU A 6 -33.95 -7.32 -40.67
CA GLU A 6 -33.11 -7.57 -39.48
C GLU A 6 -32.48 -8.97 -39.38
N GLN A 7 -31.18 -9.10 -39.70
CA GLN A 7 -30.31 -10.11 -39.08
C GLN A 7 -28.83 -9.65 -39.16
N SER A 8 -28.42 -8.95 -38.12
CA SER A 8 -27.17 -9.21 -37.39
C SER A 8 -25.86 -9.24 -38.20
N ALA A 9 -25.54 -8.17 -38.91
CA ALA A 9 -24.19 -7.95 -39.47
C ALA A 9 -23.31 -7.02 -38.62
N LEU A 10 -23.74 -6.64 -37.41
CA LEU A 10 -23.13 -5.50 -36.70
C LEU A 10 -22.89 -5.71 -35.20
N ILE A 11 -22.71 -6.94 -34.73
CA ILE A 11 -22.14 -7.18 -33.40
C ILE A 11 -20.70 -7.60 -33.58
N GLN A 12 -19.88 -6.56 -33.76
CA GLN A 12 -18.67 -6.37 -32.99
C GLN A 12 -17.67 -7.54 -33.06
N LYS A 13 -16.89 -7.49 -34.14
CA LYS A 13 -15.44 -7.74 -34.06
C LYS A 13 -14.83 -6.93 -32.90
N GLU A 14 -14.86 -7.40 -31.66
CA GLU A 14 -13.96 -6.90 -30.59
C GLU A 14 -14.18 -7.69 -29.29
N SER A 15 -13.81 -8.96 -29.25
CA SER A 15 -13.83 -9.70 -27.96
C SER A 15 -12.94 -10.93 -27.99
N SER A 16 -11.72 -10.81 -28.51
CA SER A 16 -10.75 -11.93 -28.46
C SER A 16 -9.28 -11.50 -28.45
N GLN A 17 -8.98 -10.25 -28.09
CA GLN A 17 -7.61 -9.85 -27.75
C GLN A 17 -7.53 -9.58 -26.26
N SER A 18 -7.72 -10.68 -25.54
CA SER A 18 -7.61 -10.83 -24.10
C SER A 18 -6.37 -10.12 -23.56
N ASP A 19 -6.61 -9.11 -22.72
CA ASP A 19 -6.36 -9.12 -21.27
C ASP A 19 -4.96 -9.51 -20.73
N GLU A 20 -4.16 -10.32 -21.41
CA GLU A 20 -2.89 -10.83 -20.87
C GLU A 20 -1.85 -9.73 -20.64
N GLY A 21 -1.79 -8.73 -21.53
CA GLY A 21 -0.88 -7.60 -21.38
C GLY A 21 -1.25 -6.68 -20.21
N ALA A 22 -2.55 -6.44 -20.01
CA ALA A 22 -3.07 -5.58 -18.95
C ALA A 22 -2.92 -6.25 -17.57
N ILE A 23 -3.26 -7.54 -17.46
CA ILE A 23 -3.09 -8.34 -16.24
C ILE A 23 -1.61 -8.41 -15.85
N LYS A 24 -0.70 -8.58 -16.82
CA LYS A 24 0.75 -8.64 -16.55
C LYS A 24 1.31 -7.29 -16.08
N ALA A 25 0.82 -6.17 -16.61
CA ALA A 25 1.21 -4.83 -16.15
C ALA A 25 0.70 -4.54 -14.73
N MET A 26 -0.54 -4.93 -14.41
CA MET A 26 -1.10 -4.81 -13.06
C MET A 26 -0.34 -5.64 -12.03
N LYS A 27 0.04 -6.87 -12.38
CA LYS A 27 0.83 -7.75 -11.52
C LYS A 27 2.24 -7.19 -11.23
N THR A 28 2.87 -6.58 -12.24
CA THR A 28 4.20 -5.98 -12.10
C THR A 28 4.19 -4.79 -11.13
N LEU A 29 3.15 -3.95 -11.16
CA LEU A 29 3.01 -2.79 -10.26
C LEU A 29 2.76 -3.18 -8.81
N GLN A 30 2.11 -4.32 -8.58
CA GLN A 30 1.81 -4.81 -7.23
C GLN A 30 3.05 -5.43 -6.56
N GLU A 31 3.94 -6.04 -7.35
CA GLU A 31 5.18 -6.66 -6.86
C GLU A 31 6.28 -5.65 -6.48
N THR A 32 6.21 -4.40 -6.97
CA THR A 32 7.27 -3.40 -6.72
C THR A 32 7.09 -2.56 -5.46
N LYS A 33 6.00 -2.73 -4.69
CA LYS A 33 5.64 -1.84 -3.57
C LYS A 33 5.54 -2.51 -2.20
N GLU A 34 5.89 -3.77 -2.08
CA GLU A 34 6.24 -4.33 -0.77
C GLU A 34 7.73 -4.09 -0.53
N GLU A 35 8.08 -2.85 -0.18
CA GLU A 35 9.29 -2.64 0.60
C GLU A 35 9.13 -3.48 1.87
N LYS A 36 9.82 -4.63 1.90
CA LYS A 36 9.96 -5.44 3.11
C LYS A 36 10.55 -4.54 4.18
N LYS A 37 9.69 -3.96 5.02
CA LYS A 37 10.14 -3.32 6.25
C LYS A 37 11.01 -4.34 6.99
N PRO A 38 12.22 -3.98 7.42
CA PRO A 38 13.04 -4.87 8.22
C PRO A 38 12.20 -5.33 9.41
N ASP A 39 12.33 -6.61 9.78
CA ASP A 39 11.66 -7.18 10.95
C ASP A 39 12.29 -6.54 12.20
N LEU A 40 11.80 -5.36 12.55
CA LEU A 40 12.29 -4.57 13.66
C LEU A 40 11.62 -5.09 14.93
N VAL A 41 12.40 -5.73 15.80
CA VAL A 41 11.90 -6.20 17.08
C VAL A 41 11.75 -5.01 18.04
N ILE A 42 10.54 -4.45 18.10
CA ILE A 42 10.20 -3.38 19.05
C ILE A 42 9.90 -4.01 20.42
N LYS A 43 10.70 -3.67 21.43
CA LYS A 43 10.44 -4.12 22.80
C LYS A 43 9.25 -3.38 23.39
N GLY A 44 8.41 -4.08 24.14
CA GLY A 44 7.23 -3.47 24.78
C GLY A 44 7.58 -2.32 25.75
N ALA A 45 8.72 -2.39 26.43
CA ALA A 45 9.19 -1.32 27.32
C ALA A 45 9.52 -0.03 26.53
N ASP A 46 10.17 -0.18 25.37
CA ASP A 46 10.55 0.93 24.51
C ASP A 46 9.30 1.56 23.87
N LEU A 47 8.35 0.73 23.43
CA LEU A 47 7.07 1.20 22.90
C LEU A 47 6.26 1.97 23.95
N ASN A 48 6.15 1.45 25.18
CA ASN A 48 5.46 2.13 26.27
C ASN A 48 6.14 3.47 26.59
N LEU A 49 7.47 3.50 26.65
CA LEU A 49 8.23 4.73 26.88
C LEU A 49 7.92 5.80 25.81
N VAL A 50 7.90 5.42 24.53
CA VAL A 50 7.58 6.35 23.44
C VAL A 50 6.13 6.82 23.54
N MET A 51 5.19 5.91 23.80
CA MET A 51 3.78 6.27 23.98
C MET A 51 3.56 7.22 25.15
N ASP A 52 4.19 6.97 26.30
CA ASP A 52 4.07 7.81 27.49
C ASP A 52 4.71 9.20 27.27
N ALA A 53 5.85 9.26 26.57
CA ALA A 53 6.56 10.51 26.32
C ALA A 53 5.91 11.38 25.23
N THR A 54 5.25 10.78 24.25
CA THR A 54 4.69 11.48 23.08
C THR A 54 3.16 11.59 23.09
N HIS A 55 2.49 10.83 23.96
CA HIS A 55 1.04 10.64 23.99
C HIS A 55 0.43 10.14 22.67
N LEU A 56 1.25 9.50 21.83
CA LEU A 56 0.82 8.93 20.56
C LEU A 56 0.08 7.61 20.74
N SER A 57 -0.77 7.28 19.77
CA SER A 57 -1.39 5.96 19.68
C SER A 57 -0.32 4.89 19.47
N ARG A 58 -0.62 3.64 19.85
CA ARG A 58 0.32 2.51 19.65
C ARG A 58 0.87 2.44 18.22
N ASN A 59 0.01 2.58 17.21
CA ASN A 59 0.44 2.53 15.81
C ASN A 59 1.38 3.68 15.44
N GLU A 60 1.04 4.90 15.84
CA GLU A 60 1.86 6.08 15.57
C GLU A 60 3.23 6.00 16.26
N ALA A 61 3.26 5.47 17.49
CA ALA A 61 4.51 5.20 18.21
C ALA A 61 5.36 4.14 17.50
N ILE A 62 4.74 3.07 16.98
CA ILE A 62 5.44 2.06 16.16
C ILE A 62 6.01 2.70 14.91
N GLU A 63 5.22 3.49 14.16
CA GLU A 63 5.69 4.16 12.95
C GLU A 63 6.85 5.11 13.23
N LEU A 64 6.82 5.83 14.36
CA LEU A 64 7.92 6.69 14.79
C LEU A 64 9.20 5.89 15.08
N ILE A 65 9.09 4.76 15.78
CA ILE A 65 10.21 3.87 16.08
C ILE A 65 10.75 3.21 14.79
N GLU A 66 9.87 2.76 13.90
CA GLU A 66 10.24 2.20 12.58
C GLU A 66 10.97 3.24 11.71
N SER A 67 10.52 4.50 11.73
CA SER A 67 11.14 5.59 10.95
C SER A 67 12.56 5.97 11.41
N THR A 68 13.01 5.41 12.53
CA THR A 68 14.32 5.63 13.14
C THR A 68 15.08 4.33 13.37
N ASP A 69 14.68 3.25 12.67
CA ASP A 69 15.33 1.93 12.74
C ASP A 69 15.47 1.39 14.18
N GLY A 70 14.49 1.69 15.05
CA GLY A 70 14.49 1.26 16.45
C GLY A 70 15.25 2.17 17.41
N ASN A 71 15.79 3.31 16.96
CA ASN A 71 16.50 4.25 17.81
C ASN A 71 15.55 5.18 18.58
N ILE A 72 15.17 4.76 19.79
CA ILE A 72 14.21 5.47 20.66
C ILE A 72 14.63 6.91 20.96
N LYS A 73 15.93 7.16 21.17
CA LYS A 73 16.43 8.52 21.43
C LYS A 73 16.21 9.42 20.22
N GLU A 74 16.49 8.91 19.04
CA GLU A 74 16.31 9.65 17.79
C GLU A 74 14.82 9.86 17.48
N ALA A 75 13.97 8.84 17.70
CA ALA A 75 12.52 8.94 17.59
C ALA A 75 11.95 10.09 18.43
N LEU A 76 12.30 10.14 19.72
CA LEU A 76 11.85 11.19 20.62
C LEU A 76 12.42 12.56 20.25
N CYS A 77 13.70 12.63 19.88
CA CYS A 77 14.32 13.88 19.44
C CYS A 77 13.60 14.45 18.22
N ARG A 78 13.33 13.60 17.22
CA ARG A 78 12.64 13.94 15.97
C ARG A 78 11.18 14.33 16.19
N TYR A 79 10.51 13.75 17.17
CA TYR A 79 9.14 14.14 17.54
C TYR A 79 9.08 15.57 18.09
N VAL A 80 10.05 15.96 18.92
CA VAL A 80 10.10 17.30 19.54
C VAL A 80 10.64 18.37 18.59
N THR A 81 11.49 18.00 17.64
CA THR A 81 12.07 18.93 16.64
C THR A 81 11.22 19.09 15.37
N LYS A 82 10.00 18.53 15.35
CA LYS A 82 9.02 18.81 14.29
C LYS A 82 8.51 20.24 14.31
#